data_AF-A0A7C5VDC5-F1
#
_entry.id   AF-A0A7C5VDC5-F1
#
_cell.length_a   1.000
_cell.length_b   1.000
_cell.length_c   1.000
_cell.angle_alpha   90.00
_cell.angle_beta   90.00
_cell.angle_gamma   90.00
#
_symmetry.space_group_name_H-M   'P 1'
#
loop_
_entity.id
_entity.type
_entity.pdbx_description
1 polymer ?
#
loop_
_entity_poly.entity_id
_entity_poly.type
_entity_poly.pdbx_seq_one_letter_code
_entity_poly.pdbx_strand_id
1 'polypeptide(L)'
;MVGVLSERDVIRVLAEEGNLRKRVGEFCRRDIIKLREDSTLEEAAQAMGRHKIRHIVVENERGEVVGVVSVRDLLEELFGPGTKTD
;
A
#
# COMPACT_ATOMS: atom_id res chain seq x y z
N MET A 1 -6.67 4.97 -13.61
CA MET A 1 -5.35 5.23 -13.00
C MET A 1 -5.46 5.01 -11.51
N VAL A 2 -4.77 4.00 -10.98
CA VAL A 2 -4.78 3.67 -9.55
C VAL A 2 -3.56 4.33 -8.91
N GLY A 3 -3.79 5.07 -7.82
CA GLY A 3 -2.78 5.80 -7.07
C GLY A 3 -2.84 5.37 -5.60
N VAL A 4 -1.69 5.23 -4.93
CA VAL A 4 -1.68 4.96 -3.48
C VAL A 4 -1.48 6.28 -2.74
N LEU A 5 -2.33 6.51 -1.74
CA LEU A 5 -2.20 7.62 -0.80
C LEU A 5 -1.92 7.02 0.59
N SER A 6 -0.81 7.43 1.20
CA SER A 6 -0.47 7.01 2.55
C SER A 6 -0.76 8.11 3.56
N GLU A 7 -0.76 7.75 4.85
CA GLU A 7 -0.84 8.70 5.96
C GLU A 7 0.19 9.83 5.85
N ARG A 8 1.44 9.51 5.45
CA ARG A 8 2.49 10.51 5.22
C ARG A 8 2.13 11.51 4.13
N ASP A 9 1.38 11.07 3.11
CA ASP A 9 0.92 11.96 2.04
C ASP A 9 -0.16 12.90 2.57
N VAL A 10 -1.08 12.41 3.39
CA VAL A 10 -2.12 13.24 4.04
C VAL A 10 -1.49 14.29 4.95
N ILE A 11 -0.53 13.90 5.79
CA ILE A 11 0.21 14.82 6.67
C ILE A 11 0.93 15.89 5.85
N ARG A 12 1.60 15.49 4.76
CA ARG A 12 2.29 16.42 3.86
C ARG A 12 1.31 17.43 3.25
N VAL A 13 0.18 16.97 2.72
CA VAL A 13 -0.86 17.85 2.14
C VAL A 13 -1.38 18.84 3.15
N LEU A 14 -1.70 18.39 4.36
CA LEU A 14 -2.19 19.28 5.41
C LEU A 14 -1.15 20.34 5.78
N ALA A 15 0.13 19.96 5.85
CA ALA A 15 1.22 20.87 6.17
C ALA A 15 1.49 21.90 5.06
N GLU A 16 1.38 21.50 3.80
CA GLU A 16 1.65 22.37 2.64
C GLU A 16 0.47 23.28 2.27
N GLU A 17 -0.76 22.76 2.37
CA GLU A 17 -1.96 23.43 1.84
C GLU A 17 -2.88 24.00 2.95
N GLY A 18 -2.63 23.64 4.22
CA GLY A 18 -3.45 24.03 5.36
C GLY A 18 -4.87 23.46 5.36
N ASN A 19 -5.23 22.60 4.41
CA ASN A 19 -6.53 21.93 4.32
C ASN A 19 -6.49 20.70 3.39
N LEU A 20 -7.54 19.88 3.41
CA LEU A 20 -7.64 18.61 2.66
C LEU A 20 -8.64 18.66 1.49
N ARG A 21 -8.97 19.85 0.95
CA ARG A 21 -10.03 19.99 -0.07
C ARG A 21 -9.59 19.64 -1.50
N LYS A 22 -8.30 19.41 -1.74
CA LYS A 22 -7.79 19.09 -3.08
C LYS A 22 -8.09 17.65 -3.49
N ARG A 23 -8.05 17.37 -4.80
CA ARG A 23 -8.42 16.04 -5.32
C ARG A 23 -7.31 15.05 -4.99
N VAL A 24 -7.69 13.84 -4.55
CA VAL A 24 -6.76 12.75 -4.21
C VAL A 24 -5.78 12.44 -5.35
N GLY A 25 -6.23 12.53 -6.61
CA GLY A 25 -5.41 12.28 -7.80
C GLY A 25 -4.24 13.24 -8.01
N GLU A 26 -4.23 14.38 -7.32
CA GLU A 26 -3.15 15.36 -7.33
C GLU A 26 -2.00 14.95 -6.40
N PHE A 27 -2.27 14.09 -5.41
CA PHE A 27 -1.31 13.76 -4.34
C PHE A 27 -0.97 12.28 -4.24
N CYS A 28 -1.74 11.41 -4.89
CA CYS A 28 -1.46 9.99 -4.91
C CYS A 28 -0.13 9.71 -5.63
N ARG A 29 0.68 8.81 -5.06
CA ARG A 29 1.85 8.30 -5.76
C ARG A 29 1.40 7.33 -6.84
N ARG A 30 1.95 7.51 -8.03
CA ARG A 30 1.66 6.68 -9.22
C ARG A 30 2.73 5.63 -9.49
N ASP A 31 3.92 5.84 -8.95
CA ASP A 31 4.96 4.82 -8.90
C ASP A 31 4.66 3.88 -7.72
N ILE A 32 3.90 2.84 -8.02
CA ILE A 32 3.41 1.88 -7.03
C ILE A 32 4.01 0.53 -7.38
N ILE A 33 4.63 -0.10 -6.38
CA ILE A 33 5.06 -1.48 -6.50
C ILE A 33 3.83 -2.38 -6.53
N LYS A 34 3.77 -3.21 -7.56
CA LYS A 34 2.70 -4.15 -7.80
C LYS A 34 3.25 -5.57 -7.76
N LEU A 35 2.43 -6.50 -7.28
CA LEU A 35 2.67 -7.92 -7.38
C LEU A 35 1.50 -8.61 -8.08
N ARG A 36 1.76 -9.83 -8.51
CA ARG A 36 0.77 -10.67 -9.17
C ARG A 36 -0.08 -11.37 -8.11
N GLU A 37 -1.32 -11.73 -8.44
CA GLU A 37 -2.21 -12.45 -7.51
C GLU A 37 -1.72 -13.86 -7.14
N ASP A 38 -0.81 -14.44 -7.94
CA ASP A 38 -0.14 -15.71 -7.68
C ASP A 38 1.21 -15.55 -6.95
N SER A 39 1.61 -14.31 -6.61
CA SER A 39 2.80 -14.06 -5.78
C SER A 39 2.60 -14.54 -4.34
N THR A 40 3.67 -15.03 -3.75
CA THR A 40 3.69 -15.51 -2.36
C THR A 40 3.71 -14.36 -1.35
N LEU A 41 3.31 -14.66 -0.10
CA LEU A 41 3.43 -13.71 1.01
C LEU A 41 4.90 -13.33 1.30
N GLU A 42 5.84 -14.24 1.06
CA GLU A 42 7.27 -13.96 1.20
C GLU A 42 7.74 -12.90 0.19
N GLU A 43 7.36 -13.04 -1.08
CA GLU A 43 7.66 -12.04 -2.12
C GLU A 43 7.05 -10.67 -1.78
N ALA A 44 5.83 -10.66 -1.23
CA ALA A 44 5.21 -9.44 -0.72
C ALA A 44 6.03 -8.80 0.40
N ALA A 45 6.44 -9.58 1.41
CA ALA A 45 7.26 -9.09 2.53
C ALA A 45 8.62 -8.56 2.05
N GLN A 46 9.29 -9.29 1.15
CA GLN A 46 10.57 -8.88 0.57
C GLN A 46 10.44 -7.59 -0.24
N ALA A 47 9.40 -7.48 -1.08
CA ALA A 47 9.13 -6.27 -1.86
C ALA A 47 8.84 -5.06 -0.96
N MET A 48 8.04 -5.24 0.11
CA MET A 48 7.79 -4.20 1.11
C MET A 48 9.08 -3.74 1.78
N GLY A 49 9.93 -4.67 2.23
CA GLY A 49 11.21 -4.36 2.86
C GLY A 49 12.18 -3.65 1.92
N ARG A 50 12.36 -4.16 0.69
CA ARG A 50 13.26 -3.59 -0.32
C ARG A 50 12.88 -2.17 -0.71
N HIS A 51 11.59 -1.91 -0.91
CA HIS A 51 11.09 -0.62 -1.37
C HIS A 51 10.68 0.32 -0.23
N LYS A 52 10.79 -0.11 1.03
CA LYS A 52 10.40 0.64 2.24
C LYS A 52 8.95 1.12 2.20
N ILE A 53 8.07 0.27 1.68
CA ILE A 53 6.63 0.51 1.58
C ILE A 53 5.86 -0.47 2.48
N ARG A 54 4.61 -0.11 2.81
CA ARG A 54 3.75 -0.92 3.70
C ARG A 54 2.53 -1.52 3.01
N HIS A 55 2.32 -1.19 1.74
CA HIS A 55 1.18 -1.64 0.95
C HIS A 55 1.67 -2.00 -0.46
N ILE A 56 1.13 -3.08 -1.00
CA ILE A 56 1.36 -3.54 -2.36
C ILE A 56 0.02 -3.65 -3.07
N VAL A 57 -0.03 -3.18 -4.31
CA VAL A 57 -1.19 -3.39 -5.18
C VAL A 57 -1.06 -4.75 -5.85
N VAL A 58 -2.15 -5.53 -5.86
CA VAL A 58 -2.17 -6.86 -6.46
C VAL A 58 -2.91 -6.81 -7.78
N GLU A 59 -2.34 -7.40 -8.83
CA GLU A 59 -2.90 -7.45 -10.18
C GLU A 59 -3.10 -8.90 -10.67
N ASN A 60 -4.20 -9.15 -11.38
CA ASN A 60 -4.44 -10.41 -12.10
C ASN A 60 -3.68 -10.46 -13.42
N GLU A 61 -3.70 -11.61 -14.13
CA GLU A 61 -2.99 -11.84 -15.42
C GLU A 61 -3.28 -10.81 -16.51
N ARG A 62 -4.42 -10.13 -16.44
CA ARG A 62 -4.82 -9.10 -17.40
C ARG A 62 -4.29 -7.71 -17.05
N GLY A 63 -3.53 -7.59 -15.96
CA GLY A 63 -3.03 -6.32 -15.42
C GLY A 63 -4.11 -5.51 -14.71
N GLU A 64 -5.22 -6.14 -14.33
CA GLU A 64 -6.30 -5.49 -13.59
C GLU A 64 -6.01 -5.57 -12.10
N VAL A 65 -6.22 -4.46 -11.39
CA VAL A 65 -6.06 -4.44 -9.93
C VAL A 65 -7.18 -5.26 -9.29
N VAL A 66 -6.80 -6.28 -8.53
CA VAL A 66 -7.72 -7.15 -7.79
C VAL A 66 -7.74 -6.87 -6.30
N GLY A 67 -6.73 -6.19 -5.78
CA GLY A 67 -6.70 -5.86 -4.35
C GLY A 67 -5.47 -5.06 -3.92
N VAL A 68 -5.38 -4.88 -2.60
CA VAL A 68 -4.25 -4.26 -1.91
C VAL A 68 -3.93 -5.13 -0.70
N VAL A 69 -2.65 -5.43 -0.50
CA VAL A 69 -2.15 -6.14 0.68
C VAL A 69 -1.27 -5.20 1.48
N SER A 70 -1.52 -5.12 2.78
CA SER A 70 -0.75 -4.35 3.74
C SER A 70 0.22 -5.23 4.54
N VAL A 71 1.24 -4.61 5.13
CA VAL A 71 2.11 -5.32 6.09
C VAL A 71 1.33 -5.88 7.28
N ARG A 72 0.20 -5.25 7.66
CA ARG A 72 -0.65 -5.76 8.76
C ARG A 72 -1.33 -7.05 8.37
N ASP A 73 -1.81 -7.15 7.13
CA ASP A 73 -2.45 -8.35 6.60
C ASP A 73 -1.45 -9.52 6.64
N LEU A 74 -0.18 -9.28 6.27
CA LEU A 74 0.89 -10.29 6.38
C LEU A 74 1.13 -10.73 7.84
N LEU A 75 1.09 -9.80 8.79
CA LEU A 75 1.29 -10.12 10.21
C LEU A 75 0.09 -10.88 10.79
N GLU A 76 -1.14 -10.52 10.42
CA GLU A 76 -2.36 -11.20 10.86
C GLU A 76 -2.41 -12.66 10.37
N GLU A 77 -1.96 -12.93 9.14
CA GLU A 77 -1.85 -14.30 8.63
C GLU A 77 -0.76 -15.12 9.34
N LEU A 78 0.35 -14.49 9.72
CA LEU A 78 1.47 -15.17 10.38
C LEU A 78 1.23 -15.45 11.87
N PHE A 79 0.53 -14.54 12.57
CA PHE A 79 0.40 -14.59 14.03
C PHE A 79 -1.04 -14.69 14.55
N GLY A 80 -2.03 -14.66 13.65
CA GLY A 80 -3.45 -14.67 13.99
C GLY A 80 -4.02 -13.28 14.31
N PRO A 81 -5.36 -13.15 14.40
CA PRO A 81 -6.00 -11.86 14.62
C PRO A 81 -5.69 -11.28 16.01
N GLY A 82 -5.27 -10.02 16.06
CA GLY A 82 -5.14 -9.25 17.31
C GLY A 82 -3.74 -9.13 17.89
N THR A 83 -2.68 -9.53 17.19
CA THR A 83 -1.30 -9.21 17.60
C THR A 83 -1.03 -7.72 17.45
N LYS A 84 -1.15 -6.98 18.56
CA LYS A 84 -0.50 -5.68 18.70
C LYS A 84 1.01 -5.88 18.50
N THR A 85 1.55 -5.25 17.46
CA THR A 85 2.98 -4.98 17.37
C THR A 85 3.17 -3.58 17.93
N ASP A 86 3.47 -3.54 19.23
CA ASP A 86 3.97 -2.37 19.95
C ASP A 86 5.33 -1.88 19.41
#